data_AF-A0A1Q3AN59-F1
#
_entry.id   AF-A0A1Q3AN59-F1
#
_cell.length_a   1.000
_cell.length_b   1.000
_cell.length_c   1.000
_cell.angle_alpha   90.00
_cell.angle_beta   90.00
_cell.angle_gamma   90.00
#
_symmetry.space_group_name_H-M   'P 1'
#
loop_
_entity.id
_entity.type
_entity.pdbx_description
1 polymer ?
#
loop_
_entity_poly.entity_id
_entity_poly.type
_entity_poly.pdbx_seq_one_letter_code
_entity_poly.pdbx_strand_id
1 'polypeptide(L)'
;MAGMDVLCSDKTRTLTLNKLSVDKNLVEVFAKGVDADSVVLMAARASRTENQDAIDTAIVGMLADPKEARAGIQEVHFLPFNPTDKRTALTYIDGDGKMHRVSKGAPEQILNLAHNKSDIERRVHAVID
;
A
#
# COMPACT_ATOMS: atom_id res chain seq x y z
N MET A 1 24.52 12.62 -31.65
CA MET A 1 24.17 11.20 -31.53
C MET A 1 23.67 10.73 -32.89
N ALA A 2 24.56 10.19 -33.72
CA ALA A 2 24.19 9.59 -35.01
C ALA A 2 24.96 8.26 -35.09
N GLY A 3 24.32 7.16 -34.67
CA GLY A 3 24.95 5.84 -34.57
C GLY A 3 24.54 5.03 -33.34
N MET A 4 23.33 5.20 -32.81
CA MET A 4 22.84 4.40 -31.68
C MET A 4 21.74 3.46 -32.17
N ASP A 5 22.00 2.16 -32.11
CA ASP A 5 21.11 1.12 -32.66
C ASP A 5 20.12 0.56 -31.61
N VAL A 6 20.47 0.59 -30.32
CA VAL A 6 19.60 0.10 -29.23
C VAL A 6 19.73 0.99 -27.99
N LEU A 7 18.58 1.30 -27.36
CA LEU A 7 18.49 1.97 -26.06
C LEU A 7 17.81 1.06 -25.04
N CYS A 8 18.52 0.68 -23.98
CA CYS A 8 17.93 0.01 -22.81
C CYS A 8 17.58 1.08 -21.76
N SER A 9 16.33 1.52 -21.75
CA SER A 9 15.84 2.53 -20.80
C SER A 9 15.04 1.88 -19.68
N ASP A 10 15.27 2.30 -18.44
CA ASP A 10 14.43 1.85 -17.33
C ASP A 10 13.04 2.50 -17.41
N LYS A 11 12.00 1.76 -17.03
CA LYS A 11 10.64 2.30 -17.10
C LYS A 11 10.41 3.36 -16.02
N THR A 12 10.90 3.13 -14.81
CA THR A 12 10.53 3.91 -13.64
C THR A 12 11.46 5.10 -13.52
N ARG A 13 10.93 6.33 -13.44
CA ARG A 13 11.71 7.58 -13.42
C ARG A 13 12.48 7.93 -14.71
N THR A 14 12.52 7.09 -15.75
CA THR A 14 12.99 7.50 -17.09
C THR A 14 11.84 7.65 -18.08
N LEU A 15 11.03 6.61 -18.28
CA LEU A 15 9.87 6.69 -19.18
C LEU A 15 8.62 7.25 -18.48
N THR A 16 8.55 7.12 -17.15
CA THR A 16 7.38 7.54 -16.36
C THR A 16 7.76 8.56 -15.30
N LEU A 17 6.80 9.44 -14.96
CA LEU A 17 7.00 10.53 -13.98
C LEU A 17 7.20 10.03 -12.55
N ASN A 18 6.97 8.75 -12.28
CA ASN A 18 6.95 8.18 -10.93
C ASN A 18 6.04 8.97 -9.97
N LYS A 19 4.94 9.53 -10.51
CA LYS A 19 3.85 10.18 -9.78
C LYS A 19 2.63 9.27 -9.91
N LEU A 20 2.42 8.45 -8.90
CA LEU A 20 1.35 7.46 -8.89
C LEU A 20 0.05 8.12 -8.41
N SER A 21 -1.08 7.60 -8.89
CA SER A 21 -2.41 7.97 -8.44
C SER A 21 -3.29 6.72 -8.47
N VAL A 22 -4.33 6.69 -7.63
CA VAL A 22 -5.24 5.55 -7.52
C VAL A 22 -6.65 6.07 -7.75
N ASP A 23 -7.39 5.42 -8.64
CA ASP A 23 -8.82 5.65 -8.81
C ASP A 23 -9.58 4.86 -7.73
N LYS A 24 -10.22 5.58 -6.79
CA LYS A 24 -10.99 4.96 -5.71
C LYS A 24 -12.13 4.07 -6.21
N ASN A 25 -12.67 4.32 -7.41
CA ASN A 25 -13.79 3.55 -7.96
C ASN A 25 -13.36 2.12 -8.37
N LEU A 26 -12.06 1.88 -8.56
CA LEU A 26 -11.51 0.58 -8.93
C LEU A 26 -11.02 -0.22 -7.71
N VAL A 27 -11.24 0.27 -6.48
CA VAL A 27 -10.81 -0.41 -5.27
C VAL A 27 -11.78 -1.55 -4.93
N GLU A 28 -11.33 -2.77 -5.15
CA GLU A 28 -12.04 -4.00 -4.76
C GLU A 28 -11.77 -4.37 -3.29
N VAL A 29 -12.83 -4.63 -2.52
CA VAL A 29 -12.73 -4.98 -1.10
C VAL A 29 -13.16 -6.43 -0.86
N PHE A 30 -12.29 -7.19 -0.20
CA PHE A 30 -12.49 -8.64 0.02
C PHE A 30 -13.02 -8.99 1.43
N ALA A 31 -13.06 -8.02 2.35
CA ALA A 31 -13.53 -8.21 3.72
C ALA A 31 -14.94 -7.62 3.90
N LYS A 32 -15.83 -8.37 4.56
CA LYS A 32 -17.18 -7.87 4.89
C LYS A 32 -17.10 -6.76 5.93
N GLY A 33 -17.90 -5.70 5.75
CA GLY A 33 -17.99 -4.58 6.69
C GLY A 33 -16.81 -3.59 6.61
N VAL A 34 -15.95 -3.72 5.60
CA VAL A 34 -14.88 -2.77 5.29
C VAL A 34 -15.25 -2.10 3.97
N ASP A 35 -15.10 -0.77 3.89
CA ASP A 35 -15.29 0.01 2.67
C ASP A 35 -13.95 0.46 2.08
N ALA A 36 -13.99 1.04 0.87
CA ALA A 36 -12.80 1.49 0.17
C ALA A 36 -12.02 2.56 0.95
N ASP A 37 -12.71 3.50 1.61
CA ASP A 37 -12.06 4.54 2.40
C ASP A 37 -11.33 3.97 3.62
N SER A 38 -11.90 2.94 4.28
CA SER A 38 -11.23 2.21 5.35
C SER A 38 -9.96 1.51 4.84
N VAL A 39 -10.00 0.89 3.65
CA VAL A 39 -8.81 0.26 3.05
C VAL A 39 -7.73 1.30 2.77
N VAL A 40 -8.10 2.46 2.21
CA VAL A 40 -7.18 3.57 1.95
C VAL A 40 -6.56 4.08 3.25
N LEU A 41 -7.34 4.28 4.30
CA LEU A 41 -6.85 4.70 5.61
C LEU A 41 -5.87 3.67 6.21
N MET A 42 -6.17 2.37 6.12
CA MET A 42 -5.28 1.30 6.58
C MET A 42 -3.97 1.27 5.78
N ALA A 43 -4.04 1.48 4.47
CA ALA A 43 -2.86 1.57 3.61
C ALA A 43 -2.02 2.81 3.94
N ALA A 44 -2.65 3.96 4.21
CA ALA A 44 -1.96 5.19 4.64
C ALA A 44 -1.30 5.02 6.02
N ARG A 45 -1.96 4.31 6.95
CA ARG A 45 -1.36 3.90 8.23
C ARG A 45 -0.10 3.05 8.02
N ALA A 46 -0.13 2.10 7.07
CA ALA A 46 1.04 1.29 6.72
C ALA A 46 2.08 2.00 5.82
N SER A 47 1.86 3.27 5.46
CA SER A 47 2.78 4.11 4.67
C SER A 47 3.68 4.93 5.59
N ARG A 48 4.87 5.33 5.13
CA ARG A 48 5.63 6.35 5.84
C ARG A 48 4.90 7.69 5.72
N THR A 49 4.97 8.52 6.75
CA THR A 49 4.48 9.90 6.70
C THR A 49 5.58 10.86 6.27
N GLU A 50 6.84 10.52 6.52
CA GLU A 50 8.04 11.29 6.17
C GLU A 50 8.93 10.49 5.20
N ASN A 51 9.69 11.19 4.35
CA ASN A 51 10.58 10.58 3.35
C ASN A 51 9.86 9.51 2.50
N GLN A 52 8.67 9.86 2.04
CA GLN A 52 7.77 8.97 1.32
C GLN A 52 8.36 8.57 -0.04
N ASP A 53 8.23 7.29 -0.38
CA ASP A 53 8.36 6.88 -1.76
C ASP A 53 7.11 7.28 -2.57
N ALA A 54 7.15 7.10 -3.88
CA ALA A 54 6.04 7.51 -4.75
C ALA A 54 4.72 6.76 -4.46
N ILE A 55 4.79 5.55 -3.91
CA ILE A 55 3.61 4.74 -3.55
C ILE A 55 3.02 5.26 -2.24
N ASP A 56 3.86 5.51 -1.22
CA ASP A 56 3.47 6.14 0.04
C ASP A 56 2.78 7.50 -0.23
N THR A 57 3.37 8.34 -1.08
CA THR A 57 2.79 9.63 -1.45
C THR A 57 1.46 9.52 -2.15
N ALA A 58 1.31 8.58 -3.08
CA ALA A 58 0.03 8.37 -3.75
C ALA A 58 -1.07 7.97 -2.76
N ILE A 59 -0.78 7.02 -1.86
CA ILE A 59 -1.76 6.51 -0.90
C ILE A 59 -2.12 7.57 0.15
N VAL A 60 -1.13 8.24 0.74
CA VAL A 60 -1.37 9.30 1.73
C VAL A 60 -2.13 10.47 1.09
N GLY A 61 -1.85 10.77 -0.17
CA GLY A 61 -2.57 11.80 -0.95
C GLY A 61 -4.01 11.44 -1.32
N MET A 62 -4.47 10.20 -1.09
CA MET A 62 -5.89 9.82 -1.25
C MET A 62 -6.76 10.22 -0.05
N LEU A 63 -6.15 10.57 1.08
CA LEU A 63 -6.84 11.06 2.26
C LEU A 63 -7.22 12.53 2.07
N ALA A 64 -8.27 12.98 2.77
CA ALA A 64 -8.64 14.39 2.78
C ALA A 64 -7.58 15.23 3.51
N ASP A 65 -7.11 14.75 4.67
CA ASP A 65 -5.95 15.29 5.38
C ASP A 65 -4.92 14.15 5.62
N PRO A 66 -3.65 14.29 5.15
CA PRO A 66 -2.57 13.36 5.46
C PRO A 66 -2.41 13.02 6.95
N LYS A 67 -2.80 13.92 7.86
CA LYS A 67 -2.74 13.70 9.31
C LYS A 67 -3.66 12.57 9.78
N GLU A 68 -4.74 12.28 9.05
CA GLU A 68 -5.64 11.17 9.35
C GLU A 68 -4.91 9.82 9.39
N ALA A 69 -3.81 9.69 8.63
CA ALA A 69 -2.98 8.48 8.62
C ALA A 69 -2.41 8.12 10.00
N ARG A 70 -2.35 9.06 10.95
CA ARG A 70 -1.89 8.85 12.34
C ARG A 70 -2.87 9.36 13.40
N ALA A 71 -4.03 9.85 13.01
CA ALA A 71 -5.02 10.36 13.94
C ALA A 71 -5.56 9.26 14.86
N GLY A 72 -5.58 9.53 16.16
CA GLY A 72 -6.20 8.66 17.17
C GLY A 72 -5.48 7.32 17.40
N ILE A 73 -4.24 7.17 16.94
CA ILE A 73 -3.43 5.96 17.17
C ILE A 73 -2.08 6.31 17.78
N GLN A 74 -1.57 5.42 18.63
CA GLN A 74 -0.20 5.46 19.12
C GLN A 74 0.63 4.47 18.34
N GLU A 75 1.62 4.95 17.59
CA GLU A 75 2.57 4.08 16.90
C GLU A 75 3.43 3.29 17.89
N VAL A 76 3.53 1.97 17.67
CA VAL A 76 4.36 1.07 18.48
C VAL A 76 5.59 0.64 17.68
N HIS A 77 5.40 0.22 16.43
CA HIS A 77 6.50 -0.25 15.59
C HIS A 77 6.15 -0.16 14.10
N PHE A 78 7.05 0.41 13.32
CA PHE A 78 6.98 0.44 11.86
C PHE A 78 8.00 -0.52 11.25
N LEU A 79 7.51 -1.48 10.46
CA LEU A 79 8.32 -2.39 9.66
C LEU A 79 8.53 -1.75 8.27
N PRO A 80 9.76 -1.30 7.93
CA PRO A 80 10.04 -0.69 6.64
C PRO A 80 10.06 -1.73 5.50
N PHE A 81 9.90 -1.24 4.27
CA PHE A 81 9.96 -2.07 3.08
C PHE A 81 11.33 -2.75 2.97
N ASN A 82 11.32 -4.03 2.65
CA ASN A 82 12.51 -4.73 2.20
C ASN A 82 12.22 -5.56 0.93
N PRO A 83 13.20 -5.76 0.03
CA PRO A 83 12.97 -6.45 -1.25
C PRO A 83 12.59 -7.93 -1.13
N THR A 84 12.85 -8.56 0.01
CA THR A 84 12.54 -9.98 0.26
C THR A 84 11.07 -10.16 0.64
N ASP A 85 10.61 -9.40 1.64
CA ASP A 85 9.24 -9.47 2.17
C ASP A 85 8.25 -8.66 1.33
N LYS A 86 8.74 -7.70 0.54
CA LYS A 86 7.98 -6.81 -0.37
C LYS A 86 6.76 -6.16 0.28
N ARG A 87 6.85 -5.80 1.57
CA ARG A 87 5.76 -5.16 2.33
C ARG A 87 6.28 -4.19 3.39
N THR A 88 5.42 -3.27 3.80
CA THR A 88 5.55 -2.46 5.02
C THR A 88 4.45 -2.84 6.00
N ALA A 89 4.64 -2.55 7.29
CA ALA A 89 3.58 -2.69 8.28
C ALA A 89 3.70 -1.66 9.40
N LEU A 90 2.57 -1.21 9.91
CA LEU A 90 2.50 -0.40 11.13
C LEU A 90 1.79 -1.21 12.22
N THR A 91 2.42 -1.30 13.39
CA THR A 91 1.81 -1.78 14.63
C THR A 91 1.47 -0.57 15.48
N TYR A 92 0.23 -0.47 15.95
CA TYR A 92 -0.24 0.67 16.72
C TYR A 92 -1.25 0.24 17.79
N ILE A 93 -1.45 1.10 18.78
CA ILE A 93 -2.53 1.01 19.76
C ILE A 93 -3.60 2.04 19.37
N ASP A 94 -4.87 1.64 19.32
CA ASP A 94 -5.99 2.54 19.02
C ASP A 94 -6.47 3.32 20.27
N GLY A 95 -7.47 4.19 20.09
CA GLY A 95 -8.05 4.96 21.19
C GLY A 95 -8.72 4.12 22.29
N ASP A 96 -9.07 2.86 22.00
CA ASP A 96 -9.65 1.91 22.97
C ASP A 96 -8.56 1.11 23.71
N GLY A 97 -7.28 1.39 23.45
CA GLY A 97 -6.14 0.69 24.05
C GLY A 97 -5.87 -0.68 23.41
N LYS A 98 -6.49 -1.01 22.28
CA LYS A 98 -6.31 -2.28 21.59
C LYS A 98 -5.15 -2.19 20.59
N MET A 99 -4.33 -3.23 20.57
CA MET A 99 -3.23 -3.34 19.62
C MET A 99 -3.69 -3.88 18.27
N HIS A 100 -3.26 -3.23 17.20
CA HIS A 100 -3.54 -3.61 15.82
C HIS A 100 -2.27 -3.58 14.98
N ARG A 101 -2.30 -4.31 13.86
CA ARG A 101 -1.28 -4.23 12.82
C ARG A 101 -1.93 -4.15 11.45
N VAL A 102 -1.49 -3.18 10.66
CA VAL A 102 -1.87 -3.02 9.26
C VAL A 102 -0.63 -3.19 8.38
N SER A 103 -0.81 -3.72 7.17
CA SER A 103 0.30 -3.97 6.24
C SER A 103 -0.14 -3.71 4.81
N LYS A 104 0.80 -3.23 3.99
CA LYS A 104 0.65 -3.08 2.54
C LYS A 104 1.89 -3.62 1.84
N GLY A 105 1.74 -4.13 0.63
CA GLY A 105 2.85 -4.73 -0.10
C GLY A 105 2.40 -5.40 -1.39
N ALA A 106 3.31 -6.19 -1.98
CA ALA A 106 2.99 -6.99 -3.14
C ALA A 106 1.80 -7.93 -2.83
N PRO A 107 0.77 -7.99 -3.70
CA PRO A 107 -0.45 -8.71 -3.39
C PRO A 107 -0.22 -10.18 -2.99
N GLU A 108 0.68 -10.89 -3.67
CA GLU A 108 1.02 -12.28 -3.33
C GLU A 108 1.57 -12.43 -1.90
N GLN A 109 2.39 -11.47 -1.45
CA GLN A 109 2.98 -11.50 -0.10
C GLN A 109 1.95 -11.17 0.97
N ILE A 110 1.02 -10.25 0.67
CA ILE A 110 -0.08 -9.92 1.57
C ILE A 110 -1.10 -11.06 1.64
N LEU A 111 -1.41 -11.69 0.51
CA LEU A 111 -2.32 -12.83 0.43
C LEU A 111 -1.81 -14.02 1.25
N ASN A 112 -0.50 -14.26 1.30
CA ASN A 112 0.11 -15.28 2.16
C ASN A 112 -0.07 -15.03 3.67
N LEU A 113 -0.42 -13.80 4.09
CA LEU A 113 -0.75 -13.48 5.48
C LEU A 113 -2.23 -13.66 5.80
N ALA A 114 -3.09 -13.80 4.79
CA ALA A 114 -4.53 -13.89 4.99
C ALA A 114 -4.93 -15.28 5.50
N HIS A 115 -5.65 -15.33 6.62
CA HIS A 115 -6.15 -16.58 7.21
C HIS A 115 -7.08 -17.37 6.26
N ASN A 116 -7.80 -16.66 5.38
CA ASN A 116 -8.74 -17.20 4.41
C ASN A 116 -8.18 -17.18 2.98
N LYS A 117 -6.85 -17.26 2.83
CA LYS A 117 -6.16 -17.23 1.53
C LYS A 117 -6.86 -18.08 0.47
N SER A 118 -7.12 -19.35 0.77
CA SER A 118 -7.72 -20.31 -0.17
C SER A 118 -9.08 -19.88 -0.71
N ASP A 119 -9.84 -19.07 0.04
CA ASP A 119 -11.17 -18.61 -0.35
C ASP A 119 -11.12 -17.40 -1.28
N ILE A 120 -10.11 -16.54 -1.12
CA ILE A 120 -10.00 -15.26 -1.82
C ILE A 120 -8.97 -15.25 -2.95
N GLU A 121 -8.01 -16.19 -2.95
CA GLU A 121 -6.86 -16.24 -3.86
C GLU A 121 -7.26 -16.11 -5.33
N ARG A 122 -8.24 -16.90 -5.79
CA ARG A 122 -8.70 -16.86 -7.19
C ARG A 122 -9.23 -15.47 -7.59
N ARG A 123 -10.01 -14.84 -6.71
CA ARG A 123 -10.58 -13.51 -6.98
C ARG A 123 -9.50 -12.43 -6.94
N VAL A 124 -8.56 -12.54 -6.00
CA VAL A 124 -7.42 -11.61 -5.90
C VAL A 124 -6.58 -11.66 -7.17
N HIS A 125 -6.21 -12.85 -7.65
CA HIS A 125 -5.45 -12.99 -8.91
C HIS A 125 -6.20 -12.44 -10.12
N ALA A 126 -7.49 -12.70 -10.24
CA ALA A 126 -8.30 -12.21 -11.36
C ALA A 126 -8.44 -10.66 -11.42
N VAL A 127 -8.19 -9.96 -10.32
CA VAL A 127 -8.21 -8.48 -10.26
C VAL A 127 -6.82 -7.87 -10.54
N ILE A 128 -5.75 -8.64 -10.32
CA ILE A 128 -4.36 -8.16 -10.48
C ILE A 128 -3.85 -8.34 -11.92
N ASP A 129 -4.31 -9.38 -12.61
CA ASP A 129 -4.00 -9.66 -14.03
C ASP A 129 -4.72 -8.70 -14.98
#